data_AF-A0A4Y2WH37-F1
#
_entry.id   AF-A0A4Y2WH37-F1
#
_cell.length_a   1.000
_cell.length_b   1.000
_cell.length_c   1.000
_cell.angle_alpha   90.00
_cell.angle_beta   90.00
_cell.angle_gamma   90.00
#
_symmetry.space_group_name_H-M   'P 1'
#
loop_
_entity.id
_entity.type
_entity.pdbx_description
1 polymer ?
#
loop_
_entity_poly.entity_id
_entity_poly.type
_entity_poly.pdbx_seq_one_letter_code
_entity_poly.pdbx_strand_id
1 'polypeptide(L)'
;MEVNSSIPVLTPNNWNTWKRDMQVILMHYGCWQFIIKTEPADPDVGSTYKEKYDFQLRKDRTFTLIYTNISPELKNLISDTSDGAVAWKILKDHFEPMTRARVIWLLDEFFGIKYQPGEDVGIFLCQVYSEFSIVSEDYASNLDLIQHPNMADKSNSAYRRCEKSVNELVMRLGNLQYEEINIIISNADKSKKMPQTNPFLVQDFIKNSINRHQLIDNMRYTRQGKIQFTTKDPICAVQLLSLSKFMEIDVTTDVIWENISARFLVTDIPTTTPLEELAKEIQDKNDCLVVELRRFVKLNSNKAISPVLITILGTTVPETIKLWFIRQRIQPFVDRPRQCNKCFVYTHGTRTCDKNNICFCCGGDHIGPCQQPAKCVNCSGSHNAKSRSCSIYIQEQKILELKCHNHITIGEVRRVFQQKNAKYAESVKTLPAVSNIEESLNAKFENLLKSINDSRENTKSEKLTDSAEGQQEANVVEVKIPTCYQHAIRSREASEWCDAMDREINVMIERKV
;
A
#
# COMPACT_ATOMS: atom_id res chain seq x y z
N MET A 1 35.14 -49.08 -6.96
CA MET A 1 35.60 -48.47 -8.22
C MET A 1 35.95 -47.04 -7.89
N GLU A 2 37.23 -46.72 -7.78
CA GLU A 2 37.68 -45.34 -7.62
C GLU A 2 37.33 -44.61 -8.92
N VAL A 3 36.41 -43.65 -8.84
CA VAL A 3 36.16 -42.75 -9.96
C VAL A 3 37.40 -41.87 -10.06
N ASN A 4 38.32 -42.25 -10.94
CA ASN A 4 39.48 -41.44 -11.30
C ASN A 4 39.01 -40.31 -12.24
N SER A 5 38.09 -39.47 -11.76
CA SER A 5 37.63 -38.27 -12.45
C SER A 5 38.61 -37.15 -12.12
N SER A 6 39.71 -37.09 -12.87
CA SER A 6 40.64 -35.95 -12.83
C SER A 6 39.90 -34.72 -13.36
N ILE A 7 39.30 -33.95 -12.47
CA ILE A 7 38.80 -32.62 -12.83
C ILE A 7 40.01 -31.69 -13.04
N PRO A 8 39.88 -30.65 -13.88
CA PRO A 8 40.94 -29.66 -14.02
C PRO A 8 41.28 -29.06 -12.66
N VAL A 9 42.57 -28.84 -12.38
CA VAL A 9 42.98 -28.18 -11.13
C VAL A 9 42.42 -26.75 -11.09
N LEU A 10 42.03 -26.26 -9.90
CA LEU A 10 41.57 -24.88 -9.74
C LEU A 10 42.69 -23.90 -10.09
N THR A 11 42.40 -23.02 -11.03
CA THR A 11 43.21 -21.89 -11.45
C THR A 11 42.37 -20.61 -11.33
N PRO A 12 42.99 -19.42 -11.40
CA PRO A 12 42.23 -18.18 -11.29
C PRO A 12 41.11 -17.98 -12.33
N ASN A 13 41.19 -18.69 -13.46
CA ASN A 13 40.31 -18.46 -14.62
C ASN A 13 39.23 -19.53 -14.83
N ASN A 14 39.19 -20.59 -14.01
CA ASN A 14 38.26 -21.72 -14.22
C ASN A 14 37.35 -22.03 -13.01
N TRP A 15 37.23 -21.09 -12.07
CA TRP A 15 36.44 -21.24 -10.85
C TRP A 15 35.03 -21.79 -11.09
N ASN A 16 34.26 -21.23 -12.04
CA ASN A 16 32.86 -21.62 -12.26
C ASN A 16 32.70 -23.08 -12.74
N THR A 17 33.62 -23.54 -13.59
CA THR A 17 33.64 -24.92 -14.07
C THR A 17 34.12 -25.85 -12.96
N TRP A 18 35.21 -25.48 -12.29
CA TRP A 18 35.77 -26.23 -11.17
C TRP A 18 34.78 -26.41 -10.01
N LYS A 19 34.04 -25.36 -9.64
CA LYS A 19 33.03 -25.36 -8.58
C LYS A 19 31.97 -26.44 -8.82
N ARG A 20 31.44 -26.52 -10.05
CA ARG A 20 30.42 -27.50 -10.43
C ARG A 20 30.98 -28.92 -10.43
N ASP A 21 32.16 -29.11 -11.03
CA ASP A 21 32.81 -30.41 -11.11
C ASP A 21 33.20 -30.94 -9.72
N MET A 22 33.73 -30.06 -8.87
CA MET A 22 34.09 -30.39 -7.49
C MET A 22 32.86 -30.68 -6.62
N GLN A 23 31.76 -29.95 -6.81
CA GLN A 23 30.49 -30.24 -6.14
C GLN A 23 30.02 -31.67 -6.45
N VAL A 24 30.09 -32.10 -7.72
CA VAL A 24 29.71 -33.46 -8.12
C VAL A 24 30.61 -34.51 -7.45
N ILE A 25 31.93 -34.26 -7.37
CA ILE A 25 32.87 -35.15 -6.66
C ILE A 25 32.52 -35.24 -5.17
N LEU A 26 32.32 -34.10 -4.51
CA LEU A 26 31.97 -34.07 -3.08
C LEU A 26 30.63 -34.74 -2.80
N MET A 27 29.67 -34.67 -3.72
CA MET A 27 28.40 -35.41 -3.63
C MET A 27 28.62 -36.92 -3.77
N HIS A 28 29.46 -37.36 -4.70
CA HIS A 28 29.80 -38.78 -4.89
C HIS A 28 30.39 -39.41 -3.61
N TYR A 29 31.25 -38.67 -2.90
CA TYR A 29 31.87 -39.12 -1.66
C TYR A 29 31.05 -38.81 -0.38
N GLY A 30 29.82 -38.30 -0.52
CA GLY A 30 28.97 -37.93 0.63
C GLY A 30 29.55 -36.82 1.52
N CYS A 31 30.47 -36.04 0.97
CA CYS A 31 31.21 -34.96 1.63
C CYS A 31 30.52 -33.59 1.46
N TRP A 32 29.64 -33.44 0.46
CA TRP A 32 28.96 -32.17 0.16
C TRP A 32 28.12 -31.64 1.33
N GLN A 33 27.55 -32.53 2.15
CA GLN A 33 26.71 -32.16 3.30
C GLN A 33 27.46 -31.33 4.36
N PHE A 34 28.79 -31.49 4.45
CA PHE A 34 29.64 -30.65 5.30
C PHE A 34 29.79 -29.22 4.77
N ILE A 35 29.78 -29.04 3.44
CA ILE A 35 29.90 -27.72 2.79
C ILE A 35 28.61 -26.91 2.99
N ILE A 36 27.44 -27.53 2.78
CA ILE A 36 26.14 -26.88 2.93
C ILE A 36 25.63 -26.84 4.38
N LYS A 37 26.42 -27.33 5.35
CA LYS A 37 26.10 -27.37 6.79
C LYS A 37 24.77 -28.06 7.12
N THR A 38 24.38 -29.05 6.32
CA THR A 38 23.15 -29.84 6.55
C THR A 38 23.43 -31.17 7.27
N GLU A 39 24.70 -31.52 7.47
CA GLU A 39 25.07 -32.68 8.28
C GLU A 39 24.70 -32.40 9.75
N PRO A 40 24.01 -33.32 10.44
CA PRO A 40 23.72 -33.18 11.87
C PRO A 40 25.01 -33.02 12.69
N ALA A 41 24.92 -32.33 13.83
CA ALA A 41 26.05 -32.12 14.73
C ALA A 41 26.70 -33.45 15.17
N ASP A 42 27.97 -33.37 15.59
CA ASP A 42 28.85 -34.47 16.02
C ASP A 42 28.06 -35.65 16.64
N PRO A 43 28.24 -36.91 16.17
CA PRO A 43 27.45 -38.04 16.64
C PRO A 43 27.33 -38.09 18.17
N ASP A 44 26.09 -38.05 18.66
CA ASP A 44 25.71 -37.98 20.08
C ASP A 44 26.43 -39.01 20.97
N VAL A 45 26.36 -38.81 22.29
CA VAL A 45 26.96 -39.70 23.31
C VAL A 45 26.48 -41.17 23.20
N GLY A 46 25.44 -41.46 22.39
CA GLY A 46 24.94 -42.81 22.08
C GLY A 46 25.33 -43.42 20.72
N SER A 47 26.13 -42.76 19.87
CA SER A 47 26.47 -43.28 18.53
C SER A 47 27.56 -44.37 18.56
N THR A 48 27.49 -45.31 17.62
CA THR A 48 28.44 -46.42 17.52
C THR A 48 29.83 -45.95 17.09
N TYR A 49 30.87 -46.71 17.44
CA TYR A 49 32.26 -46.40 17.05
C TYR A 49 32.44 -46.26 15.53
N LYS A 50 31.73 -47.11 14.77
CA LYS A 50 31.76 -47.08 13.30
C LYS A 50 31.20 -45.78 12.74
N GLU A 51 30.09 -45.29 13.29
CA GLU A 51 29.47 -44.03 12.85
C GLU A 51 30.37 -42.82 13.14
N LYS A 52 31.04 -42.81 14.30
CA LYS A 52 32.01 -41.76 14.67
C LYS A 52 33.23 -41.76 13.74
N TYR A 53 33.76 -42.94 13.42
CA TYR A 53 34.86 -43.09 12.48
C TYR A 53 34.47 -42.67 11.05
N ASP A 54 33.32 -43.13 10.56
CA ASP A 54 32.83 -42.80 9.21
C ASP A 54 32.52 -41.30 9.06
N PHE A 55 32.04 -40.64 10.12
CA PHE A 55 31.84 -39.19 10.17
C PHE A 55 33.18 -38.44 10.05
N GLN A 56 34.15 -38.78 10.89
CA GLN A 56 35.48 -38.13 10.88
C GLN A 56 36.20 -38.35 9.54
N LEU A 57 36.10 -39.56 8.98
CA LEU A 57 36.70 -39.88 7.69
C LEU A 57 36.10 -39.05 6.55
N ARG A 58 34.78 -38.83 6.52
CA ARG A 58 34.15 -37.96 5.51
C ARG A 58 34.57 -36.50 5.69
N LYS A 59 34.70 -36.04 6.94
CA LYS A 59 35.17 -34.69 7.26
C LYS A 59 36.60 -34.45 6.74
N ASP A 60 37.53 -35.35 7.06
CA ASP A 60 38.93 -35.26 6.63
C ASP A 60 39.09 -35.41 5.11
N ARG A 61 38.25 -36.26 4.49
CA ARG A 61 38.18 -36.40 3.03
C ARG A 61 37.70 -35.13 2.34
N THR A 62 36.77 -34.39 2.93
CA THR A 62 36.26 -33.13 2.35
C THR A 62 37.40 -32.14 2.11
N PHE A 63 38.23 -31.90 3.12
CA PHE A 63 39.40 -31.03 3.00
C PHE A 63 40.45 -31.59 2.02
N THR A 64 40.74 -32.89 2.12
CA THR A 64 41.74 -33.55 1.27
C THR A 64 41.40 -33.45 -0.23
N LEU A 65 40.14 -33.67 -0.59
CA LEU A 65 39.65 -33.56 -1.98
C LEU A 65 39.78 -32.13 -2.51
N ILE A 66 39.45 -31.14 -1.70
CA ILE A 66 39.60 -29.72 -2.05
C ILE A 66 41.09 -29.39 -2.24
N TYR A 67 41.93 -29.67 -1.25
CA TYR A 67 43.36 -29.33 -1.26
C TYR A 67 44.15 -29.97 -2.40
N THR A 68 43.81 -31.21 -2.77
CA THR A 68 44.49 -31.96 -3.85
C THR A 68 44.15 -31.45 -5.25
N ASN A 69 43.01 -30.78 -5.42
CA ASN A 69 42.51 -30.31 -6.72
C ASN A 69 42.68 -28.78 -6.90
N ILE A 70 43.56 -28.15 -6.13
CA ILE A 70 43.87 -26.71 -6.21
C ILE A 70 45.32 -26.49 -6.65
N SER A 71 45.56 -25.43 -7.43
CA SER A 71 46.91 -25.09 -7.87
C SER A 71 47.81 -24.74 -6.68
N PRO A 72 49.14 -24.99 -6.77
CA PRO A 72 50.08 -24.66 -5.70
C PRO A 72 49.98 -23.20 -5.20
N GLU A 73 49.67 -22.26 -6.10
CA GLU A 73 49.54 -20.82 -5.78
C GLU A 73 48.35 -20.52 -4.87
N LEU A 74 47.23 -21.22 -5.08
CA LEU A 74 46.00 -21.02 -4.32
C LEU A 74 45.97 -21.83 -3.01
N LYS A 75 46.89 -22.79 -2.83
CA LYS A 75 47.01 -23.56 -1.57
C LYS A 75 47.35 -22.67 -0.38
N ASN A 76 48.08 -21.58 -0.61
CA ASN A 76 48.40 -20.60 0.43
C ASN A 76 47.16 -19.88 0.99
N LEU A 77 46.05 -19.82 0.24
CA LEU A 77 44.81 -19.20 0.72
C LEU A 77 44.12 -20.05 1.80
N ILE A 78 44.33 -21.36 1.79
CA ILE A 78 43.64 -22.31 2.68
C ILE A 78 44.60 -23.04 3.63
N SER A 79 45.86 -22.58 3.76
CA SER A 79 46.88 -23.23 4.59
C SER A 79 46.54 -23.23 6.08
N ASP A 80 45.77 -22.24 6.53
CA ASP A 80 45.47 -22.02 7.95
C ASP A 80 44.24 -22.80 8.43
N THR A 81 43.67 -23.64 7.57
CA THR A 81 42.52 -24.48 7.91
C THR A 81 42.74 -25.92 7.48
N SER A 82 42.21 -26.84 8.27
CA SER A 82 42.06 -28.26 7.93
C SER A 82 40.60 -28.65 7.73
N ASP A 83 39.69 -27.67 7.80
CA ASP A 83 38.25 -27.89 7.65
C ASP A 83 37.83 -27.63 6.20
N GLY A 84 37.26 -28.65 5.55
CA GLY A 84 36.86 -28.57 4.15
C GLY A 84 35.78 -27.53 3.86
N ALA A 85 34.88 -27.27 4.82
CA ALA A 85 33.84 -26.25 4.66
C ALA A 85 34.41 -24.83 4.76
N VAL A 86 35.38 -24.63 5.66
CA VAL A 86 36.10 -23.35 5.79
C VAL A 86 36.96 -23.10 4.56
N ALA A 87 37.69 -24.11 4.08
CA ALA A 87 38.49 -24.02 2.86
C ALA A 87 37.62 -23.67 1.64
N TRP A 88 36.47 -24.33 1.47
CA TRP A 88 35.51 -24.02 0.42
C TRP A 88 35.02 -22.57 0.49
N LYS A 89 34.70 -22.09 1.69
CA LYS A 89 34.25 -20.71 1.89
C LYS A 89 35.33 -19.70 1.51
N ILE A 90 36.58 -19.91 1.93
CA ILE A 90 37.68 -18.99 1.60
C ILE A 90 37.89 -18.89 0.09
N LEU A 91 37.84 -20.02 -0.63
CA LEU A 91 37.95 -20.03 -2.08
C LEU A 91 36.77 -19.34 -2.75
N LYS A 92 35.55 -19.59 -2.25
CA LYS A 92 34.34 -18.89 -2.72
C LYS A 92 34.46 -17.38 -2.52
N ASP A 93 34.86 -16.92 -1.33
CA ASP A 93 34.99 -15.50 -1.03
C ASP A 93 36.09 -14.82 -1.89
N HIS A 94 37.13 -15.57 -2.28
CA HIS A 94 38.21 -15.07 -3.14
C HIS A 94 37.79 -14.92 -4.61
N PHE A 95 37.08 -15.89 -5.18
CA PHE A 95 36.67 -15.90 -6.60
C PHE A 95 35.28 -15.31 -6.85
N GLU A 96 34.43 -15.31 -5.84
CA GLU A 96 33.08 -14.72 -5.80
C GLU A 96 32.98 -13.67 -4.67
N PRO A 97 33.81 -12.61 -4.66
CA PRO A 97 33.70 -11.57 -3.64
C PRO A 97 32.34 -10.90 -3.77
N MET A 98 31.50 -11.02 -2.73
CA MET A 98 30.17 -10.43 -2.65
C MET A 98 30.23 -8.91 -2.51
N THR A 99 30.70 -8.24 -3.56
CA THR A 99 30.72 -6.78 -3.66
C THR A 99 29.49 -6.29 -4.40
N ARG A 100 28.99 -5.13 -4.01
CA ARG A 100 27.86 -4.46 -4.69
C ARG A 100 28.12 -4.28 -6.18
N ALA A 101 29.37 -4.08 -6.59
CA ALA A 101 29.77 -4.00 -7.98
C ALA A 101 29.59 -5.33 -8.74
N ARG A 102 29.96 -6.47 -8.13
CA ARG A 102 29.76 -7.80 -8.72
C ARG A 102 28.29 -8.14 -8.89
N VAL A 103 27.45 -7.83 -7.90
CA VAL A 103 25.99 -8.05 -7.98
C VAL A 103 25.37 -7.20 -9.10
N ILE A 104 25.77 -5.94 -9.24
CA ILE A 104 25.31 -5.08 -10.35
C ILE A 104 25.76 -5.64 -11.70
N TRP A 105 26.99 -6.12 -11.79
CA TRP A 105 27.53 -6.71 -13.02
C TRP A 105 26.79 -7.99 -13.43
N LEU A 106 26.55 -8.92 -12.49
CA LEU A 106 25.78 -10.15 -12.75
C LEU A 106 24.33 -9.85 -13.16
N LEU A 107 23.70 -8.82 -12.60
CA LEU A 107 22.36 -8.40 -12.99
C LEU A 107 22.37 -7.78 -14.40
N ASP A 108 23.36 -6.96 -14.73
CA ASP A 108 23.51 -6.36 -16.07
C ASP A 108 23.74 -7.44 -17.14
N GLU A 109 24.56 -8.45 -16.83
CA GLU A 109 24.81 -9.60 -17.70
C GLU A 109 23.54 -10.44 -17.91
N PHE A 110 22.80 -10.76 -16.84
CA PHE A 110 21.52 -11.49 -16.93
C PHE A 110 20.47 -10.76 -17.76
N PHE A 111 20.27 -9.45 -17.53
CA PHE A 111 19.32 -8.65 -18.31
C PHE A 111 19.83 -8.30 -19.72
N GLY A 112 21.13 -8.49 -19.96
CA GLY A 112 21.77 -8.35 -21.27
C GLY A 112 21.55 -9.56 -22.19
N ILE A 113 21.09 -10.71 -21.67
CA ILE A 113 20.82 -11.91 -22.45
C ILE A 113 19.68 -11.65 -23.44
N LYS A 114 20.00 -11.64 -24.74
CA LYS A 114 19.06 -11.40 -25.84
C LYS A 114 19.04 -12.59 -26.77
N TYR A 115 17.84 -13.07 -27.04
CA TYR A 115 17.61 -14.12 -28.03
C TYR A 115 18.10 -13.68 -29.41
N GLN A 116 19.04 -14.42 -29.99
CA GLN A 116 19.56 -14.13 -31.32
C GLN A 116 18.73 -14.85 -32.39
N PRO A 117 18.37 -14.18 -33.51
CA PRO A 117 17.63 -14.83 -34.60
C PRO A 117 18.44 -16.00 -35.18
N GLY A 118 17.95 -17.24 -35.00
CA GLY A 118 18.61 -18.48 -35.42
C GLY A 118 19.18 -19.34 -34.29
N GLU A 119 19.10 -18.87 -33.04
CA GLU A 119 19.49 -19.63 -31.86
C GLU A 119 18.44 -20.69 -31.47
N ASP A 120 18.91 -21.87 -31.07
CA ASP A 120 18.03 -22.92 -30.54
C ASP A 120 17.42 -22.48 -29.22
N VAL A 121 16.09 -22.51 -29.17
CA VAL A 121 15.30 -22.02 -28.02
C VAL A 121 15.61 -22.83 -26.76
N GLY A 122 15.93 -24.12 -26.88
CA GLY A 122 16.31 -24.96 -25.73
C GLY A 122 17.65 -24.53 -25.14
N ILE A 123 18.63 -24.22 -25.99
CA ILE A 123 19.95 -23.73 -25.56
C ILE A 123 19.84 -22.34 -24.93
N PHE A 124 19.07 -21.44 -25.53
CA PHE A 124 18.80 -20.11 -24.97
C PHE A 124 18.15 -20.19 -23.60
N LEU A 125 17.12 -21.04 -23.44
CA LEU A 125 16.47 -21.25 -22.14
C LEU A 125 17.45 -21.82 -21.11
N CYS A 126 18.31 -22.77 -21.48
CA CYS A 126 19.34 -23.30 -20.58
C CYS A 126 20.31 -22.21 -20.09
N GLN A 127 20.74 -21.29 -20.96
CA GLN A 127 21.59 -20.15 -20.58
C GLN A 127 20.87 -19.19 -19.63
N VAL A 128 19.61 -18.85 -19.92
CA VAL A 128 18.80 -18.01 -19.04
C VAL A 128 18.61 -18.66 -17.67
N TYR A 129 18.35 -19.98 -17.63
CA TYR A 129 18.21 -20.71 -16.36
C TYR A 129 19.54 -20.80 -15.59
N SER A 130 20.68 -20.98 -16.25
CA SER A 130 21.98 -21.04 -15.56
C SER A 130 22.36 -19.71 -14.92
N GLU A 131 22.15 -18.60 -15.64
CA GLU A 131 22.44 -17.26 -15.12
C GLU A 131 21.45 -16.87 -14.00
N PHE A 132 20.19 -17.28 -14.11
CA PHE A 132 19.21 -17.11 -13.04
C PHE A 132 19.61 -17.86 -11.74
N SER A 133 20.13 -19.09 -11.85
CA SER A 133 20.62 -19.85 -10.69
C SER A 133 21.81 -19.18 -10.01
N ILE A 134 22.75 -18.59 -10.78
CA ILE A 134 23.91 -17.85 -10.24
C ILE A 134 23.45 -16.61 -9.46
N VAL A 135 22.54 -15.83 -10.03
CA VAL A 135 21.95 -14.65 -9.37
C VAL A 135 21.19 -15.05 -8.09
N SER A 136 20.48 -16.18 -8.11
CA SER A 136 19.71 -16.68 -6.96
C SER A 136 20.59 -17.16 -5.79
N GLU A 137 21.70 -17.85 -6.05
CA GLU A 137 22.62 -18.34 -4.99
C GLU A 137 23.34 -17.19 -4.26
N ASP A 138 23.75 -16.14 -4.99
CA ASP A 138 24.43 -14.97 -4.42
C ASP A 138 23.46 -14.01 -3.69
N TYR A 139 22.19 -13.98 -4.10
CA TYR A 139 21.12 -13.30 -3.35
C TYR A 139 20.78 -14.03 -2.05
N ALA A 140 20.70 -15.37 -2.07
CA ALA A 140 20.44 -16.17 -0.86
C ALA A 140 21.57 -16.03 0.18
N SER A 141 22.82 -15.95 -0.28
CA SER A 141 24.00 -15.75 0.59
C SER A 141 24.02 -14.36 1.25
N ASN A 142 23.37 -13.34 0.67
CA ASN A 142 23.19 -12.01 1.29
C ASN A 142 22.17 -12.02 2.44
N LEU A 143 21.23 -12.97 2.47
CA LEU A 143 20.25 -13.10 3.55
C LEU A 143 20.89 -13.62 4.86
N ASP A 144 21.88 -14.51 4.76
CA ASP A 144 22.53 -15.16 5.91
C ASP A 144 23.60 -14.30 6.62
N LEU A 145 24.06 -13.20 6.00
CA LEU A 145 25.01 -12.24 6.61
C LEU A 145 24.33 -11.18 7.48
N ILE A 146 23.00 -11.13 7.50
CA ILE A 146 22.23 -10.38 8.50
C ILE A 146 22.08 -11.30 9.71
N GLN A 147 23.14 -11.41 10.53
CA GLN A 147 23.12 -12.20 11.75
C GLN A 147 21.90 -11.85 12.61
N HIS A 148 21.08 -12.88 12.82
CA HIS A 148 20.13 -13.01 13.91
C HIS A 148 20.66 -12.39 15.21
N PRO A 149 20.02 -11.35 15.76
CA PRO A 149 19.95 -11.22 17.20
C PRO A 149 19.01 -12.31 17.70
N ASN A 150 19.59 -13.24 18.46
CA ASN A 150 18.96 -14.18 19.39
C ASN A 150 17.46 -14.47 19.24
N MET A 151 17.16 -15.75 19.02
CA MET A 151 15.85 -16.35 19.26
C MET A 151 15.27 -15.91 20.61
N ALA A 152 14.31 -15.00 20.55
CA ALA A 152 13.31 -14.77 21.57
C ALA A 152 11.99 -14.38 20.86
N ASP A 153 11.13 -15.39 20.70
CA ASP A 153 9.67 -15.31 20.74
C ASP A 153 8.87 -14.38 19.77
N LYS A 154 8.09 -15.04 18.89
CA LYS A 154 6.73 -14.68 18.43
C LYS A 154 6.53 -13.48 17.48
N SER A 155 6.42 -13.77 16.18
CA SER A 155 5.18 -13.63 15.36
C SER A 155 5.47 -13.33 13.89
N ASN A 156 4.76 -14.01 12.98
CA ASN A 156 4.39 -13.43 11.69
C ASN A 156 3.70 -12.09 11.99
N SER A 157 4.42 -10.97 11.94
CA SER A 157 3.85 -9.67 12.28
C SER A 157 2.88 -9.27 11.17
N ALA A 158 1.61 -9.63 11.34
CA ALA A 158 0.51 -9.23 10.46
C ALA A 158 0.29 -7.70 10.47
N TYR A 159 1.07 -6.98 11.25
CA TYR A 159 0.95 -5.56 11.49
C TYR A 159 2.33 -4.96 11.76
N ARG A 160 2.59 -3.81 11.15
CA ARG A 160 3.78 -2.98 11.39
C ARG A 160 3.36 -1.51 11.42
N ARG A 161 3.87 -0.76 12.39
CA ARG A 161 3.73 0.71 12.45
C ARG A 161 5.12 1.31 12.38
N CYS A 162 5.28 2.50 11.80
CA CYS A 162 6.57 3.18 11.83
C CYS A 162 6.95 3.57 13.27
N GLU A 163 8.25 3.61 13.55
CA GLU A 163 8.78 3.94 14.88
C GLU A 163 8.74 5.45 15.18
N LYS A 164 8.47 6.28 14.17
CA LYS A 164 8.38 7.73 14.29
C LYS A 164 7.22 8.11 15.22
N SER A 165 7.49 9.06 16.11
CA SER A 165 6.47 9.58 17.03
C SER A 165 5.36 10.32 16.26
N VAL A 166 4.18 10.45 16.89
CA VAL A 166 3.07 11.24 16.30
C VAL A 166 3.52 12.67 16.01
N ASN A 167 4.27 13.28 16.93
CA ASN A 167 4.80 14.63 16.74
C ASN A 167 5.74 14.72 15.54
N GLU A 168 6.64 13.75 15.36
CA GLU A 168 7.52 13.72 14.20
C GLU A 168 6.75 13.55 12.89
N LEU A 169 5.74 12.68 12.87
CA LEU A 169 4.88 12.49 11.70
C LEU A 169 4.12 13.76 11.36
N VAL A 170 3.60 14.47 12.36
CA VAL A 170 2.93 15.76 12.16
C VAL A 170 3.90 16.80 11.62
N MET A 171 5.13 16.89 12.12
CA MET A 171 6.14 17.82 11.57
C MET A 171 6.44 17.51 10.10
N ARG A 172 6.51 16.23 9.72
CA ARG A 172 6.76 15.82 8.32
C ARG A 172 5.58 16.11 7.39
N LEU A 173 4.36 16.32 7.91
CA LEU A 173 3.22 16.75 7.08
C LEU A 173 3.46 18.10 6.41
N GLY A 174 4.29 18.98 7.00
CA GLY A 174 4.56 20.31 6.44
C GLY A 174 5.11 20.31 5.01
N ASN A 175 5.63 19.17 4.53
CA ASN A 175 6.15 19.00 3.17
C ASN A 175 5.18 18.24 2.25
N LEU A 176 3.96 17.92 2.70
CA LEU A 176 2.98 17.10 2.00
C LEU A 176 1.65 17.85 1.83
N GLN A 177 0.77 17.33 0.98
CA GLN A 177 -0.57 17.87 0.83
C GLN A 177 -1.53 17.34 1.91
N TYR A 178 -2.11 18.26 2.66
CA TYR A 178 -3.16 18.05 3.65
C TYR A 178 -4.02 19.32 3.77
N GLU A 179 -5.26 19.17 4.23
CA GLU A 179 -6.19 20.32 4.38
C GLU A 179 -6.15 20.93 5.78
N GLU A 180 -6.22 20.09 6.80
CA GLU A 180 -6.27 20.47 8.21
C GLU A 180 -5.75 19.35 9.10
N ILE A 181 -5.23 19.71 10.27
CA ILE A 181 -4.80 18.78 11.31
C ILE A 181 -5.81 18.91 12.45
N ASN A 182 -6.47 17.79 12.74
CA ASN A 182 -7.43 17.69 13.84
C ASN A 182 -6.81 16.99 15.03
N ILE A 183 -6.66 17.69 16.14
CA ILE A 183 -6.11 17.19 17.40
C ILE A 183 -7.26 16.94 18.37
N ILE A 184 -7.27 15.77 18.98
CA ILE A 184 -8.22 15.39 20.03
C ILE A 184 -7.49 15.40 21.38
N ILE A 185 -8.08 16.11 22.34
CA ILE A 185 -7.69 16.09 23.74
C ILE A 185 -8.79 15.39 24.54
N SER A 186 -8.43 14.29 25.19
CA SER A 186 -9.29 13.53 26.11
C SER A 186 -8.73 13.53 27.51
N ASN A 187 -9.60 13.30 28.51
CA ASN A 187 -9.15 13.04 29.87
C ASN A 187 -8.21 11.81 29.87
N ALA A 188 -7.13 11.85 30.64
CA ALA A 188 -6.23 10.71 30.80
C ALA A 188 -6.97 9.49 31.36
N ASP A 189 -7.96 9.72 32.23
CA ASP A 189 -8.93 8.71 32.63
C ASP A 189 -9.99 8.52 31.54
N LYS A 190 -9.89 7.40 30.82
CA LYS A 190 -10.78 7.03 29.70
C LYS A 190 -12.26 6.91 30.11
N SER A 191 -12.56 6.79 31.41
CA SER A 191 -13.93 6.73 31.91
C SER A 191 -14.57 8.12 32.07
N LYS A 192 -13.75 9.17 32.19
CA LYS A 192 -14.20 10.54 32.44
C LYS A 192 -14.28 11.35 31.15
N LYS A 193 -15.26 12.25 31.12
CA LYS A 193 -15.40 13.25 30.05
C LYS A 193 -14.62 14.50 30.41
N MET A 194 -14.17 15.24 29.40
CA MET A 194 -13.68 16.60 29.57
C MET A 194 -14.85 17.49 30.04
N PRO A 195 -14.68 18.26 31.12
CA PRO A 195 -15.70 19.19 31.55
C PRO A 195 -15.89 20.28 30.49
N GLN A 196 -17.13 20.77 30.37
CA GLN A 196 -17.39 21.99 29.63
C GLN A 196 -16.92 23.16 30.48
N THR A 197 -15.74 23.68 30.15
CA THR A 197 -15.14 24.81 30.85
C THR A 197 -15.53 26.11 30.18
N ASN A 198 -15.48 27.20 30.93
CA ASN A 198 -15.69 28.55 30.40
C ASN A 198 -14.73 28.79 29.21
N PRO A 199 -15.24 29.15 28.02
CA PRO A 199 -14.42 29.40 26.84
C PRO A 199 -13.31 30.44 27.03
N PHE A 200 -13.52 31.46 27.87
CA PHE A 200 -12.49 32.48 28.15
C PHE A 200 -11.30 31.90 28.89
N LEU A 201 -11.54 31.05 29.90
CA LEU A 201 -10.46 30.38 30.63
C LEU A 201 -9.67 29.44 29.74
N VAL A 202 -10.37 28.75 28.83
CA VAL A 202 -9.72 27.90 27.83
C VAL A 202 -8.86 28.75 26.89
N GLN A 203 -9.38 29.88 26.42
CA GLN A 203 -8.65 30.78 25.53
C GLN A 203 -7.39 31.31 26.21
N ASP A 204 -7.47 31.75 27.45
CA ASP A 204 -6.32 32.26 28.20
C ASP A 204 -5.27 31.17 28.46
N PHE A 205 -5.71 29.96 28.85
CA PHE A 205 -4.83 28.81 28.99
C PHE A 205 -4.07 28.50 27.69
N ILE A 206 -4.77 28.48 26.56
CA ILE A 206 -4.19 28.20 25.25
C ILE A 206 -3.22 29.31 24.83
N LYS A 207 -3.57 30.58 25.02
CA LYS A 207 -2.67 31.72 24.74
C LYS A 207 -1.36 31.62 25.53
N ASN A 208 -1.44 31.23 26.81
CA ASN A 208 -0.29 31.08 27.68
C ASN A 208 0.54 29.82 27.39
N SER A 209 -0.12 28.74 26.94
CA SER A 209 0.54 27.45 26.71
C SER A 209 1.07 27.27 25.29
N ILE A 210 0.56 28.03 24.32
CA ILE A 210 0.81 27.83 22.88
C ILE A 210 1.22 29.14 22.23
N ASN A 211 2.47 29.21 21.78
CA ASN A 211 3.02 30.42 21.14
C ASN A 211 2.28 30.78 19.84
N ARG A 212 1.82 29.77 19.09
CA ARG A 212 1.11 29.94 17.81
C ARG A 212 -0.41 29.80 17.93
N HIS A 213 -0.99 30.16 19.08
CA HIS A 213 -2.43 30.04 19.34
C HIS A 213 -3.32 30.74 18.30
N GLN A 214 -2.82 31.78 17.60
CA GLN A 214 -3.54 32.50 16.56
C GLN A 214 -3.79 31.66 15.29
N LEU A 215 -3.04 30.57 15.09
CA LEU A 215 -3.18 29.66 13.96
C LEU A 215 -4.16 28.51 14.24
N ILE A 216 -4.86 28.56 15.37
CA ILE A 216 -5.94 27.62 15.68
C ILE A 216 -7.21 28.13 14.99
N ASP A 217 -7.68 27.38 14.00
CA ASP A 217 -8.85 27.74 13.21
C ASP A 217 -10.15 27.50 13.98
N ASN A 218 -10.20 26.43 14.78
CA ASN A 218 -11.43 26.03 15.47
C ASN A 218 -11.16 25.20 16.74
N MET A 219 -12.08 25.30 17.70
CA MET A 219 -12.17 24.45 18.88
C MET A 219 -13.62 24.00 19.07
N ARG A 220 -13.84 22.70 19.28
CA ARG A 220 -15.17 22.18 19.58
C ARG A 220 -15.17 21.03 20.58
N TYR A 221 -16.24 20.92 21.34
CA TYR A 221 -16.52 19.73 22.15
C TYR A 221 -17.18 18.65 21.29
N THR A 222 -16.59 17.46 21.28
CA THR A 222 -17.18 16.29 20.65
C THR A 222 -18.30 15.72 21.51
N ARG A 223 -19.26 15.03 20.89
CA ARG A 223 -20.37 14.33 21.60
C ARG A 223 -19.87 13.27 22.59
N GLN A 224 -18.63 12.82 22.43
CA GLN A 224 -17.98 11.86 23.31
C GLN A 224 -17.35 12.52 24.56
N GLY A 225 -17.48 13.83 24.73
CA GLY A 225 -16.88 14.55 25.85
C GLY A 225 -15.36 14.72 25.71
N LYS A 226 -14.87 14.87 24.49
CA LYS A 226 -13.47 15.23 24.18
C LYS A 226 -13.42 16.61 23.55
N ILE A 227 -12.28 17.29 23.66
CA ILE A 227 -12.04 18.56 22.97
C ILE A 227 -11.35 18.25 21.64
N GLN A 228 -11.78 18.88 20.57
CA GLN A 228 -11.12 18.83 19.26
C GLN A 228 -10.65 20.24 18.90
N PHE A 229 -9.37 20.36 18.55
CA PHE A 229 -8.77 21.54 17.94
C PHE A 229 -8.47 21.28 16.47
N THR A 230 -8.64 22.30 15.63
CA THR A 230 -8.34 22.27 14.20
C THR A 230 -7.31 23.35 13.89
N THR A 231 -6.23 22.99 13.21
CA THR A 231 -5.20 23.93 12.75
C THR A 231 -4.58 23.44 11.45
N LYS A 232 -4.14 24.36 10.60
CA LYS A 232 -3.32 24.04 9.42
C LYS A 232 -1.81 24.00 9.71
N ASP A 233 -1.37 24.56 10.84
CA ASP A 233 0.06 24.67 11.16
C ASP A 233 0.57 23.44 11.92
N PRO A 234 1.56 22.69 11.39
CA PRO A 234 2.10 21.51 12.06
C PRO A 234 2.76 21.83 13.40
N ILE A 235 3.40 23.00 13.53
CA ILE A 235 4.07 23.40 14.77
C ILE A 235 3.03 23.65 15.87
N CYS A 236 1.95 24.38 15.55
CA CYS A 236 0.82 24.55 16.45
C CYS A 236 0.20 23.20 16.86
N ALA A 237 0.02 22.29 15.91
CA ALA A 237 -0.49 20.94 16.17
C ALA A 237 0.42 20.15 17.14
N VAL A 238 1.74 20.19 16.97
CA VAL A 238 2.69 19.53 17.88
C VAL A 238 2.68 20.14 19.27
N GLN A 239 2.52 21.46 19.39
CA GLN A 239 2.36 22.12 20.70
C GLN A 239 1.09 21.62 21.42
N LEU A 240 -0.03 21.52 20.70
CA LEU A 240 -1.27 20.95 21.23
C LEU A 240 -1.11 19.47 21.63
N LEU A 241 -0.40 18.67 20.82
CA LEU A 241 -0.14 17.25 21.10
C LEU A 241 0.78 17.04 22.30
N SER A 242 1.66 18.01 22.59
CA SER A 242 2.60 17.92 23.70
C SER A 242 2.00 18.29 25.07
N LEU A 243 0.72 18.70 25.09
CA LEU A 243 0.01 18.99 26.34
C LEU A 243 -0.22 17.71 27.14
N SER A 244 0.40 17.63 28.33
CA SER A 244 0.13 16.58 29.33
C SER A 244 -1.00 16.96 30.29
N LYS A 245 -1.20 18.27 30.48
CA LYS A 245 -2.26 18.85 31.29
C LYS A 245 -3.05 19.87 30.48
N PHE A 246 -4.34 19.90 30.71
CA PHE A 246 -5.24 20.91 30.20
C PHE A 246 -5.91 21.56 31.39
N MET A 247 -5.47 22.78 31.73
CA MET A 247 -5.77 23.41 33.02
C MET A 247 -5.28 22.50 34.16
N GLU A 248 -6.14 22.13 35.11
CA GLU A 248 -5.82 21.25 36.25
C GLU A 248 -6.11 19.76 35.98
N ILE A 249 -6.34 19.37 34.72
CA ILE A 249 -6.76 18.02 34.35
C ILE A 249 -5.65 17.34 33.54
N ASP A 250 -5.25 16.14 33.94
CA ASP A 250 -4.35 15.32 33.13
C ASP A 250 -5.06 14.83 31.87
N VAL A 251 -4.40 15.00 30.73
CA VAL A 251 -4.99 14.72 29.41
C VAL A 251 -4.14 13.78 28.58
N THR A 252 -4.81 13.16 27.60
CA THR A 252 -4.21 12.39 26.51
C THR A 252 -4.56 13.06 25.20
N THR A 253 -3.56 13.20 24.35
CA THR A 253 -3.65 13.87 23.05
C THR A 253 -3.46 12.84 21.94
N ASP A 254 -4.20 12.99 20.85
CA ASP A 254 -4.02 12.18 19.63
C ASP A 254 -4.49 12.99 18.42
N VAL A 255 -4.10 12.55 17.23
CA VAL A 255 -4.55 13.14 15.96
C VAL A 255 -5.66 12.30 15.33
N ILE A 256 -6.54 12.94 14.58
CA ILE A 256 -7.47 12.25 13.69
C ILE A 256 -6.70 11.84 12.44
N TRP A 257 -6.26 10.59 12.40
CA TRP A 257 -5.43 10.04 11.32
C TRP A 257 -6.11 10.12 9.95
N GLU A 258 -7.44 10.06 9.88
CA GLU A 258 -8.19 10.17 8.63
C GLU A 258 -8.02 11.53 7.93
N ASN A 259 -7.60 12.58 8.64
CA ASN A 259 -7.34 13.90 8.06
C ASN A 259 -5.91 14.06 7.51
N ILE A 260 -4.98 13.19 7.89
CA ILE A 260 -3.54 13.35 7.63
C ILE A 260 -2.89 12.09 7.01
N SER A 261 -3.69 11.07 6.72
CA SER A 261 -3.20 9.81 6.15
C SER A 261 -4.14 9.26 5.09
N ALA A 262 -3.54 8.55 4.14
CA ALA A 262 -4.19 7.89 3.03
C ALA A 262 -3.99 6.39 3.15
N ARG A 263 -5.03 5.60 2.83
CA ARG A 263 -5.03 4.14 2.99
C ARG A 263 -5.41 3.45 1.68
N PHE A 264 -4.63 2.46 1.28
CA PHE A 264 -4.89 1.65 0.08
C PHE A 264 -4.38 0.22 0.23
N LEU A 265 -4.91 -0.67 -0.59
CA LEU A 265 -4.56 -2.07 -0.65
C LEU A 265 -3.59 -2.34 -1.79
N VAL A 266 -2.59 -3.18 -1.49
CA VAL A 266 -1.73 -3.82 -2.48
C VAL A 266 -1.95 -5.32 -2.40
N THR A 267 -2.28 -5.94 -3.53
CA THR A 267 -2.48 -7.39 -3.63
C THR A 267 -1.17 -8.10 -4.00
N ASP A 268 -1.19 -9.43 -4.01
CA ASP A 268 -0.10 -10.24 -4.57
C ASP A 268 1.25 -10.12 -3.84
N ILE A 269 1.23 -9.69 -2.57
CA ILE A 269 2.42 -9.67 -1.73
C ILE A 269 2.65 -11.07 -1.14
N PRO A 270 3.84 -11.67 -1.33
CA PRO A 270 4.18 -12.94 -0.71
C PRO A 270 4.02 -12.88 0.81
N THR A 271 3.49 -13.95 1.41
CA THR A 271 3.33 -14.06 2.87
C THR A 271 4.65 -14.18 3.60
N THR A 272 5.70 -14.62 2.91
CA THR A 272 7.07 -14.73 3.42
C THR A 272 7.78 -13.38 3.51
N THR A 273 7.37 -12.38 2.72
CA THR A 273 7.99 -11.05 2.76
C THR A 273 7.70 -10.38 4.11
N PRO A 274 8.70 -9.97 4.89
CA PRO A 274 8.45 -9.24 6.13
C PRO A 274 7.91 -7.83 5.82
N LEU A 275 6.99 -7.33 6.65
CA LEU A 275 6.43 -5.98 6.48
C LEU A 275 7.47 -4.87 6.69
N GLU A 276 8.61 -5.19 7.30
CA GLU A 276 9.71 -4.25 7.50
C GLU A 276 10.40 -3.91 6.17
N GLU A 277 10.87 -4.94 5.46
CA GLU A 277 11.45 -4.83 4.11
C GLU A 277 10.45 -4.23 3.12
N LEU A 278 9.18 -4.65 3.18
CA LEU A 278 8.15 -4.15 2.29
C LEU A 278 7.99 -2.63 2.39
N ALA A 279 7.95 -2.07 3.60
CA ALA A 279 7.80 -0.61 3.69
C ALA A 279 9.10 0.14 3.39
N LYS A 280 10.27 -0.49 3.57
CA LYS A 280 11.52 0.11 3.13
C LYS A 280 11.55 0.21 1.61
N GLU A 281 11.23 -0.87 0.90
CA GLU A 281 11.12 -0.88 -0.56
C GLU A 281 10.12 0.17 -1.06
N ILE A 282 8.96 0.27 -0.42
CA ILE A 282 7.96 1.27 -0.79
C ILE A 282 8.49 2.70 -0.58
N GLN A 283 9.10 3.00 0.56
CA GLN A 283 9.63 4.34 0.85
C GLN A 283 10.83 4.69 -0.04
N ASP A 284 11.64 3.70 -0.43
CA ASP A 284 12.84 3.92 -1.25
C ASP A 284 12.48 4.13 -2.73
N LYS A 285 11.42 3.49 -3.22
CA LYS A 285 10.98 3.57 -4.63
C LYS A 285 9.88 4.57 -4.89
N ASN A 286 9.16 4.98 -3.85
CA ASN A 286 8.02 5.89 -3.93
C ASN A 286 8.27 7.03 -2.95
N ASP A 287 8.08 8.27 -3.40
CA ASP A 287 8.22 9.46 -2.56
C ASP A 287 7.02 9.58 -1.59
N CYS A 288 6.95 8.65 -0.64
CA CYS A 288 5.89 8.56 0.34
C CYS A 288 6.43 8.02 1.67
N LEU A 289 5.82 8.45 2.78
CA LEU A 289 6.17 7.96 4.11
C LEU A 289 5.13 6.94 4.56
N VAL A 290 5.56 5.70 4.81
CA VAL A 290 4.66 4.65 5.25
C VAL A 290 4.51 4.68 6.78
N VAL A 291 3.27 4.83 7.25
CA VAL A 291 2.90 4.96 8.68
C VAL A 291 2.51 3.61 9.28
N GLU A 292 1.69 2.83 8.57
CA GLU A 292 1.16 1.54 9.04
C GLU A 292 1.05 0.57 7.86
N LEU A 293 1.43 -0.69 8.07
CA LEU A 293 1.11 -1.80 7.19
C LEU A 293 0.35 -2.86 7.98
N ARG A 294 -0.69 -3.40 7.36
CA ARG A 294 -1.47 -4.50 7.92
C ARG A 294 -1.68 -5.56 6.87
N ARG A 295 -1.14 -6.75 7.10
CA ARG A 295 -1.30 -7.92 6.25
C ARG A 295 -2.61 -8.63 6.61
N PHE A 296 -3.46 -8.87 5.61
CA PHE A 296 -4.67 -9.66 5.80
C PHE A 296 -4.40 -11.13 5.50
N VAL A 297 -4.10 -11.89 6.55
CA VAL A 297 -3.96 -13.35 6.47
C VAL A 297 -5.31 -14.00 6.78
N LYS A 298 -5.80 -14.87 5.89
CA LYS A 298 -6.95 -15.72 6.21
C LYS A 298 -6.45 -16.90 7.05
N LEU A 299 -7.10 -17.17 8.17
CA LEU A 299 -6.89 -18.39 8.95
C LEU A 299 -7.16 -19.61 8.04
N ASN A 300 -6.26 -20.59 8.02
CA ASN A 300 -6.32 -21.83 7.21
C ASN A 300 -6.18 -21.65 5.68
N SER A 301 -5.54 -20.57 5.24
CA SER A 301 -5.23 -20.35 3.82
C SER A 301 -3.80 -20.79 3.51
N ASN A 302 -3.63 -21.80 2.67
CA ASN A 302 -2.33 -22.18 2.07
C ASN A 302 -1.87 -21.20 0.96
N LYS A 303 -2.52 -20.05 0.80
CA LYS A 303 -2.13 -19.06 -0.21
C LYS A 303 -0.81 -18.41 0.18
N ALA A 304 0.18 -18.54 -0.69
CA ALA A 304 1.50 -17.90 -0.58
C ALA A 304 1.46 -16.38 -0.78
N ILE A 305 0.30 -15.80 -1.12
CA ILE A 305 0.08 -14.38 -1.33
C ILE A 305 -1.03 -13.84 -0.43
N SER A 306 -0.89 -12.60 0.02
CA SER A 306 -1.87 -11.92 0.87
C SER A 306 -1.94 -10.43 0.56
N PRO A 307 -3.14 -9.82 0.60
CA PRO A 307 -3.27 -8.38 0.45
C PRO A 307 -2.76 -7.66 1.70
N VAL A 308 -2.08 -6.53 1.49
CA VAL A 308 -1.55 -5.67 2.54
C VAL A 308 -2.22 -4.30 2.44
N LEU A 309 -2.81 -3.84 3.54
CA LEU A 309 -3.29 -2.49 3.71
C LEU A 309 -2.14 -1.59 4.13
N ILE A 310 -1.90 -0.56 3.34
CA ILE A 310 -0.82 0.39 3.49
C ILE A 310 -1.43 1.72 3.85
N THR A 311 -0.91 2.34 4.91
CA THR A 311 -1.27 3.69 5.34
C THR A 311 -0.05 4.57 5.15
N ILE A 312 -0.18 5.61 4.34
CA ILE A 312 0.86 6.60 4.10
C ILE A 312 0.49 7.91 4.78
N LEU A 313 1.51 8.71 5.09
CA LEU A 313 1.34 10.09 5.54
C LEU A 313 0.96 10.98 4.35
N GLY A 314 0.03 11.91 4.57
CA GLY A 314 -0.56 12.74 3.52
C GLY A 314 -1.91 12.22 3.06
N THR A 315 -2.67 13.08 2.39
CA THR A 315 -4.04 12.77 1.94
C THR A 315 -4.12 12.32 0.48
N THR A 316 -3.03 12.49 -0.26
CA THR A 316 -2.92 12.13 -1.68
C THR A 316 -2.65 10.63 -1.82
N VAL A 317 -3.62 9.91 -2.39
CA VAL A 317 -3.47 8.49 -2.71
C VAL A 317 -2.77 8.36 -4.07
N PRO A 318 -1.64 7.64 -4.19
CA PRO A 318 -0.98 7.44 -5.47
C PRO A 318 -1.80 6.49 -6.35
N GLU A 319 -1.89 6.73 -7.67
CA GLU A 319 -2.65 5.86 -8.57
C GLU A 319 -1.97 4.49 -8.80
N THR A 320 -0.64 4.49 -8.77
CA THR A 320 0.20 3.29 -8.85
C THR A 320 1.34 3.38 -7.84
N ILE A 321 1.80 2.23 -7.36
CA ILE A 321 2.98 2.15 -6.51
C ILE A 321 4.05 1.34 -7.24
N LYS A 322 5.28 1.85 -7.23
CA LYS A 322 6.44 1.10 -7.70
C LYS A 322 6.87 0.14 -6.59
N LEU A 323 6.79 -1.14 -6.87
CA LEU A 323 7.22 -2.17 -5.94
C LEU A 323 8.18 -3.10 -6.68
N TRP A 324 9.41 -3.19 -6.19
CA TRP A 324 10.51 -3.83 -6.91
C TRP A 324 10.69 -3.20 -8.30
N PHE A 325 10.54 -4.00 -9.35
CA PHE A 325 10.66 -3.57 -10.75
C PHE A 325 9.31 -3.37 -11.43
N ILE A 326 8.20 -3.47 -10.70
CA ILE A 326 6.84 -3.46 -11.26
C ILE A 326 6.11 -2.22 -10.76
N ARG A 327 5.35 -1.57 -11.66
CA ARG A 327 4.34 -0.57 -11.27
C ARG A 327 3.02 -1.28 -11.05
N GLN A 328 2.60 -1.38 -9.80
CA GLN A 328 1.37 -2.05 -9.43
C GLN A 328 0.25 -1.03 -9.25
N ARG A 329 -0.92 -1.30 -9.82
CA ARG A 329 -2.14 -0.54 -9.51
C ARG A 329 -2.59 -0.87 -8.10
N ILE A 330 -2.91 0.17 -7.34
CA ILE A 330 -3.41 0.01 -5.98
C ILE A 330 -4.94 -0.17 -6.00
N GLN A 331 -5.48 -0.77 -4.95
CA GLN A 331 -6.91 -0.88 -4.74
C GLN A 331 -7.34 0.07 -3.61
N PRO A 332 -8.40 0.88 -3.79
CA PRO A 332 -8.96 1.68 -2.70
C PRO A 332 -9.41 0.78 -1.54
N PHE A 333 -9.09 1.17 -0.31
CA PHE A 333 -9.56 0.43 0.87
C PHE A 333 -10.86 1.02 1.39
N VAL A 334 -11.97 0.35 1.09
CA VAL A 334 -13.29 0.73 1.62
C VAL A 334 -13.52 0.03 2.96
N ASP A 335 -13.70 0.83 4.01
CA ASP A 335 -14.08 0.34 5.33
C ASP A 335 -15.40 -0.43 5.29
N ARG A 336 -15.55 -1.42 6.17
CA ARG A 336 -16.84 -2.08 6.37
C ARG A 336 -17.71 -1.25 7.31
N PRO A 337 -19.03 -1.11 7.05
CA PRO A 337 -19.96 -0.47 7.97
C PRO A 337 -19.82 -1.04 9.38
N ARG A 338 -19.42 -0.18 10.32
CA ARG A 338 -19.17 -0.59 11.70
C ARG A 338 -20.51 -0.79 12.40
N GLN A 339 -20.81 -2.03 12.75
CA GLN A 339 -22.01 -2.39 13.50
C GLN A 339 -21.71 -2.44 15.00
N CYS A 340 -22.61 -1.89 15.82
CA CYS A 340 -22.54 -2.04 17.27
C CYS A 340 -22.74 -3.52 17.66
N ASN A 341 -21.88 -4.07 18.52
CA ASN A 341 -21.99 -5.47 18.94
C ASN A 341 -23.10 -5.72 19.97
N LYS A 342 -23.65 -4.66 20.59
CA LYS A 342 -24.75 -4.78 21.57
C LYS A 342 -26.12 -4.70 20.91
N CYS A 343 -26.36 -3.63 20.16
CA CYS A 343 -27.68 -3.32 19.59
C CYS A 343 -27.75 -3.51 18.06
N PHE A 344 -26.66 -3.91 17.40
CA PHE A 344 -26.58 -4.17 15.96
C PHE A 344 -26.95 -2.99 15.04
N VAL A 345 -26.99 -1.77 15.55
CA VAL A 345 -27.19 -0.55 14.76
C VAL A 345 -25.86 -0.04 14.19
N TYR A 346 -25.87 0.53 12.97
CA TYR A 346 -24.68 1.05 12.27
C TYR A 346 -24.28 2.49 12.63
N THR A 347 -25.10 3.19 13.42
CA THR A 347 -24.93 4.63 13.70
C THR A 347 -23.89 4.94 14.77
N HIS A 348 -23.49 3.97 15.58
CA HIS A 348 -22.54 4.14 16.68
C HIS A 348 -21.72 2.87 16.94
N GLY A 349 -20.59 3.04 17.62
CA GLY A 349 -19.73 1.91 18.02
C GLY A 349 -20.15 1.32 19.36
N THR A 350 -19.76 0.06 19.62
CA THR A 350 -20.07 -0.69 20.84
C THR A 350 -19.75 0.07 22.15
N ARG A 351 -18.69 0.89 22.16
CA ARG A 351 -18.24 1.62 23.36
C ARG A 351 -19.16 2.78 23.76
N THR A 352 -19.87 3.36 22.80
CA THR A 352 -20.79 4.48 23.05
C THR A 352 -22.24 4.00 23.14
N CYS A 353 -22.47 2.68 23.18
CA CYS A 353 -23.79 2.09 23.27
C CYS A 353 -24.23 2.00 24.73
N ASP A 354 -25.33 2.67 25.03
CA ASP A 354 -26.09 2.67 26.27
C ASP A 354 -27.11 1.52 26.35
N LYS A 355 -27.47 0.92 25.21
CA LYS A 355 -28.42 -0.19 25.15
C LYS A 355 -27.82 -1.52 25.65
N ASN A 356 -28.71 -2.37 26.17
CA ASN A 356 -28.42 -3.77 26.49
C ASN A 356 -28.10 -4.59 25.23
N ASN A 357 -27.50 -5.76 25.44
CA ASN A 357 -27.30 -6.72 24.36
C ASN A 357 -28.65 -7.27 23.92
N ILE A 358 -28.96 -7.14 22.62
CA ILE A 358 -30.15 -7.73 22.03
C ILE A 358 -29.77 -8.93 21.16
N CYS A 359 -30.74 -9.74 20.76
CA CYS A 359 -30.53 -10.83 19.84
C CYS A 359 -30.32 -10.29 18.41
N PHE A 360 -29.25 -10.73 17.74
CA PHE A 360 -29.00 -10.35 16.35
C PHE A 360 -30.03 -10.94 15.36
N CYS A 361 -30.69 -12.05 15.71
CA CYS A 361 -31.70 -12.70 14.87
C CYS A 361 -33.03 -11.93 14.88
N CYS A 362 -33.58 -11.65 16.06
CA CYS A 362 -34.94 -11.11 16.20
C CYS A 362 -35.01 -9.69 16.80
N GLY A 363 -33.89 -9.15 17.31
CA GLY A 363 -33.84 -7.84 17.96
C GLY A 363 -34.39 -7.79 19.39
N GLY A 364 -34.83 -8.91 19.96
CA GLY A 364 -35.36 -8.99 21.34
C GLY A 364 -34.27 -9.20 22.40
N ASP A 365 -34.59 -8.91 23.66
CA ASP A 365 -33.73 -9.19 24.82
C ASP A 365 -34.04 -10.60 25.35
N HIS A 366 -33.16 -11.58 25.07
CA HIS A 366 -33.29 -12.94 25.57
C HIS A 366 -31.93 -13.64 25.71
N ILE A 367 -31.86 -14.61 26.61
CA ILE A 367 -30.67 -15.44 26.85
C ILE A 367 -30.92 -16.83 26.27
N GLY A 368 -29.96 -17.35 25.49
CA GLY A 368 -30.07 -18.68 24.86
C GLY A 368 -30.49 -18.65 23.37
N PRO A 369 -30.73 -19.83 22.76
CA PRO A 369 -31.04 -19.94 21.34
C PRO A 369 -32.33 -19.21 20.97
N CYS A 370 -32.28 -18.46 19.87
CA CYS A 370 -33.42 -17.66 19.41
C CYS A 370 -34.46 -18.55 18.72
N GLN A 371 -35.70 -18.51 19.19
CA GLN A 371 -36.85 -19.18 18.55
C GLN A 371 -37.76 -18.23 17.76
N GLN A 372 -37.47 -16.93 17.79
CA GLN A 372 -38.26 -15.91 17.12
C GLN A 372 -37.87 -15.80 15.63
N PRO A 373 -38.82 -15.43 14.73
CA PRO A 373 -38.50 -15.23 13.34
C PRO A 373 -37.47 -14.10 13.17
N ALA A 374 -36.66 -14.20 12.11
CA ALA A 374 -35.61 -13.23 11.85
C ALA A 374 -36.21 -11.85 11.54
N LYS A 375 -35.81 -10.84 12.32
CA LYS A 375 -36.25 -9.46 12.18
C LYS A 375 -35.08 -8.51 12.37
N CYS A 376 -34.81 -7.70 11.35
CA CYS A 376 -33.68 -6.80 11.36
C CYS A 376 -33.97 -5.53 12.17
N VAL A 377 -33.13 -5.21 13.15
CA VAL A 377 -33.26 -3.99 13.98
C VAL A 377 -33.10 -2.68 13.18
N ASN A 378 -32.43 -2.73 12.02
CA ASN A 378 -32.13 -1.54 11.23
C ASN A 378 -33.24 -1.21 10.21
N CYS A 379 -33.71 -2.21 9.46
CA CYS A 379 -34.69 -2.01 8.39
C CYS A 379 -36.06 -2.64 8.68
N SER A 380 -36.21 -3.35 9.80
CA SER A 380 -37.40 -4.15 10.15
C SER A 380 -37.77 -5.26 9.16
N GLY A 381 -36.87 -5.64 8.25
CA GLY A 381 -37.07 -6.72 7.28
C GLY A 381 -36.94 -8.13 7.85
N SER A 382 -37.35 -9.13 7.07
CA SER A 382 -37.41 -10.57 7.42
C SER A 382 -36.04 -11.29 7.39
N HIS A 383 -35.00 -10.65 7.91
CA HIS A 383 -33.64 -11.20 7.99
C HIS A 383 -32.96 -10.77 9.28
N ASN A 384 -31.88 -11.45 9.68
CA ASN A 384 -31.14 -11.08 10.88
C ASN A 384 -30.30 -9.80 10.67
N ALA A 385 -29.94 -9.11 11.75
CA ALA A 385 -29.23 -7.84 11.69
C ALA A 385 -27.83 -7.90 11.05
N LYS A 386 -27.24 -9.09 10.87
CA LYS A 386 -25.92 -9.28 10.25
C LYS A 386 -26.00 -9.49 8.73
N SER A 387 -27.19 -9.54 8.14
CA SER A 387 -27.36 -9.79 6.72
C SER A 387 -26.80 -8.65 5.86
N ARG A 388 -26.04 -9.02 4.81
CA ARG A 388 -25.56 -8.07 3.80
C ARG A 388 -26.64 -7.60 2.81
N SER A 389 -27.78 -8.26 2.78
CA SER A 389 -28.94 -7.84 1.96
C SER A 389 -29.76 -6.72 2.61
N CYS A 390 -29.42 -6.27 3.82
CA CYS A 390 -30.11 -5.18 4.49
C CYS A 390 -29.95 -3.86 3.73
N SER A 391 -31.06 -3.16 3.44
CA SER A 391 -31.05 -1.88 2.74
C SER A 391 -30.21 -0.82 3.45
N ILE A 392 -30.26 -0.77 4.78
CA ILE A 392 -29.46 0.15 5.60
C ILE A 392 -27.96 -0.21 5.54
N TYR A 393 -27.61 -1.50 5.49
CA TYR A 393 -26.22 -1.92 5.31
C TYR A 393 -25.67 -1.45 3.96
N ILE A 394 -26.45 -1.66 2.89
CA ILE A 394 -26.08 -1.22 1.53
C ILE A 394 -25.91 0.30 1.48
N GLN A 395 -26.79 1.06 2.13
CA GLN A 395 -26.68 2.51 2.23
C GLN A 395 -25.40 2.95 2.95
N GLU A 396 -25.10 2.38 4.13
CA GLU A 396 -23.87 2.70 4.87
C GLU A 396 -22.61 2.28 4.10
N GLN A 397 -22.67 1.17 3.35
CA GLN A 397 -21.57 0.75 2.48
C GLN A 397 -21.33 1.78 1.37
N LYS A 398 -22.38 2.26 0.68
CA LYS A 398 -22.25 3.32 -0.34
C LYS A 398 -21.71 4.63 0.23
N ILE A 399 -22.07 4.97 1.48
CA ILE A 399 -21.50 6.13 2.18
C ILE A 399 -19.99 5.98 2.35
N LEU A 400 -19.51 4.80 2.75
CA LEU A 400 -18.08 4.54 2.91
C LEU A 400 -17.34 4.47 1.57
N GLU A 401 -17.98 3.94 0.51
CA GLU A 401 -17.45 3.97 -0.85
C GLU A 401 -17.28 5.42 -1.34
N LEU A 402 -18.31 6.26 -1.19
CA LEU A 402 -18.23 7.67 -1.60
C LEU A 402 -17.20 8.46 -0.78
N LYS A 403 -17.08 8.17 0.51
CA LYS A 403 -16.01 8.70 1.35
C LYS A 403 -14.64 8.35 0.77
N CYS A 404 -14.45 7.09 0.38
CA CYS A 404 -13.19 6.58 -0.13
C CYS A 404 -12.80 7.18 -1.50
N HIS A 405 -13.76 7.36 -2.41
CA HIS A 405 -13.50 7.87 -3.76
C HIS A 405 -13.39 9.40 -3.84
N ASN A 406 -14.13 10.13 -3.00
CA ASN A 406 -14.19 11.60 -3.08
C ASN A 406 -13.34 12.30 -2.00
N HIS A 407 -12.66 11.55 -1.13
CA HIS A 407 -11.81 12.07 -0.06
C HIS A 407 -12.49 13.07 0.91
N ILE A 408 -13.82 13.03 1.02
CA ILE A 408 -14.62 13.89 1.91
C ILE A 408 -14.95 13.19 3.23
N THR A 409 -15.32 13.95 4.25
CA THR A 409 -15.63 13.38 5.58
C THR A 409 -16.94 12.59 5.57
N ILE A 410 -17.05 11.60 6.47
CA ILE A 410 -18.29 10.79 6.59
C ILE A 410 -19.52 11.64 6.92
N GLY A 411 -19.33 12.75 7.64
CA GLY A 411 -20.40 13.68 7.99
C GLY A 411 -20.95 14.40 6.75
N GLU A 412 -20.07 14.81 5.84
CA GLU A 412 -20.45 15.45 4.57
C GLU A 412 -21.15 14.46 3.64
N VAL A 413 -20.61 13.24 3.48
CA VAL A 413 -21.25 12.19 2.67
C VAL A 413 -22.67 11.92 3.19
N ARG A 414 -22.84 11.80 4.51
CA ARG A 414 -24.17 11.60 5.12
C ARG A 414 -25.12 12.76 4.87
N ARG A 415 -24.64 14.02 4.93
CA ARG A 415 -25.45 15.19 4.58
C ARG A 415 -25.89 15.15 3.12
N VAL A 416 -24.98 14.82 2.21
CA VAL A 416 -25.30 14.67 0.77
C VAL A 416 -26.36 13.58 0.54
N PHE A 417 -26.24 12.43 1.23
CA PHE A 417 -27.26 11.37 1.16
C PHE A 417 -28.61 11.81 1.74
N GLN A 418 -28.60 12.47 2.89
CA GLN A 418 -29.83 12.99 3.52
C GLN A 418 -30.50 14.02 2.62
N GLN A 419 -29.73 14.93 2.01
CA GLN A 419 -30.25 15.97 1.15
C GLN A 419 -30.82 15.42 -0.17
N LYS A 420 -30.19 14.39 -0.76
CA LYS A 420 -30.73 13.68 -1.94
C LYS A 420 -32.05 12.96 -1.60
N ASN A 421 -32.17 12.37 -0.41
CA ASN A 421 -33.40 11.71 0.03
C ASN A 421 -34.50 12.70 0.46
N ALA A 422 -34.13 13.83 1.09
CA ALA A 422 -35.06 14.88 1.51
C ALA A 422 -35.70 15.61 0.31
N LYS A 423 -34.91 15.89 -0.74
CA LYS A 423 -35.40 16.55 -1.96
C LYS A 423 -36.53 15.78 -2.67
N TYR A 424 -36.61 14.45 -2.55
CA TYR A 424 -37.71 13.69 -3.16
C TYR A 424 -39.01 13.80 -2.35
N ALA A 425 -38.92 13.77 -1.01
CA ALA A 425 -40.09 13.78 -0.13
C ALA A 425 -40.67 15.19 0.13
N GLU A 426 -39.83 16.23 0.14
CA GLU A 426 -40.27 17.63 0.26
C GLU A 426 -40.87 18.18 -1.04
N SER A 427 -40.34 17.79 -2.20
CA SER A 427 -40.86 18.25 -3.51
C SER A 427 -42.28 17.78 -3.82
N VAL A 428 -42.78 16.75 -3.14
CA VAL A 428 -44.15 16.24 -3.30
C VAL A 428 -45.16 17.01 -2.43
N LYS A 429 -44.69 17.78 -1.44
CA LYS A 429 -45.57 18.47 -0.47
C LYS A 429 -45.74 19.98 -0.70
N THR A 430 -44.89 20.62 -1.50
CA THR A 430 -44.90 22.09 -1.66
C THR A 430 -44.90 22.55 -3.11
N LEU A 431 -45.87 22.10 -3.90
CA LEU A 431 -46.15 22.72 -5.21
C LEU A 431 -47.43 23.56 -5.11
N PRO A 432 -47.34 24.88 -4.90
CA PRO A 432 -48.23 25.81 -5.57
C PRO A 432 -47.86 25.87 -7.07
N ALA A 433 -48.85 26.10 -7.93
CA ALA A 433 -48.70 26.14 -9.38
C ALA A 433 -47.55 27.06 -9.83
N VAL A 434 -46.62 26.50 -10.60
CA VAL A 434 -45.40 27.17 -11.07
C VAL A 434 -45.70 27.89 -12.38
N SER A 435 -45.91 29.21 -12.34
CA SER A 435 -45.92 30.07 -13.54
C SER A 435 -44.64 30.93 -13.66
N ASN A 436 -43.94 31.21 -12.55
CA ASN A 436 -42.83 32.18 -12.54
C ASN A 436 -41.43 31.64 -12.87
N ILE A 437 -41.23 30.31 -12.94
CA ILE A 437 -39.90 29.74 -13.27
C ILE A 437 -39.67 29.73 -14.78
N GLU A 438 -40.73 29.53 -15.56
CA GLU A 438 -40.68 29.45 -17.02
C GLU A 438 -40.35 30.82 -17.65
N GLU A 439 -40.95 31.90 -17.13
CA GLU A 439 -40.66 33.27 -17.56
C GLU A 439 -39.21 33.70 -17.25
N SER A 440 -38.66 33.27 -16.10
CA SER A 440 -37.29 33.59 -15.71
C SER A 440 -36.24 32.84 -16.56
N LEU A 441 -36.54 31.59 -16.94
CA LEU A 441 -35.69 30.80 -17.82
C LEU A 441 -35.73 31.33 -19.27
N ASN A 442 -36.91 31.69 -19.76
CA ASN A 442 -37.08 32.25 -21.09
C ASN A 442 -36.38 33.61 -21.24
N ALA A 443 -36.49 34.49 -20.22
CA ALA A 443 -35.78 35.78 -20.23
C ALA A 443 -34.25 35.63 -20.24
N LYS A 444 -33.70 34.61 -19.55
CA LYS A 444 -32.25 34.31 -19.58
C LYS A 444 -31.80 33.73 -20.92
N PHE A 445 -32.65 32.93 -21.56
CA PHE A 445 -32.35 32.33 -22.85
C PHE A 445 -32.32 33.38 -23.98
N GLU A 446 -33.29 34.31 -23.98
CA GLU A 446 -33.34 35.40 -24.97
C GLU A 446 -32.16 36.37 -24.83
N ASN A 447 -31.73 36.69 -23.60
CA ASN A 447 -30.54 37.50 -23.38
C ASN A 447 -29.26 36.83 -23.89
N LEU A 448 -29.17 35.51 -23.80
CA LEU A 448 -28.04 34.75 -24.34
C LEU A 448 -28.02 34.79 -25.88
N LEU A 449 -29.19 34.62 -26.52
CA LEU A 449 -29.32 34.66 -27.98
C LEU A 449 -28.99 36.05 -28.54
N LYS A 450 -29.40 37.12 -27.84
CA LYS A 450 -29.09 38.50 -28.23
C LYS A 450 -27.58 38.78 -28.17
N SER A 451 -26.91 38.35 -27.09
CA SER A 451 -25.46 38.52 -26.92
C SER A 451 -24.64 37.77 -27.99
N ILE A 452 -25.13 36.60 -28.45
CA ILE A 452 -24.51 35.82 -29.53
C ILE A 452 -24.71 36.47 -30.91
N ASN A 453 -25.84 37.12 -31.15
CA ASN A 453 -26.06 37.84 -32.42
C ASN A 453 -25.24 39.14 -32.49
N ASP A 454 -25.17 39.90 -31.40
CA ASP A 454 -24.39 41.16 -31.35
C ASP A 454 -22.88 40.89 -31.58
N SER A 455 -22.37 39.78 -31.04
CA SER A 455 -20.98 39.36 -31.26
C SER A 455 -20.71 38.82 -32.68
N ARG A 456 -21.75 38.36 -33.38
CA ARG A 456 -21.69 37.87 -34.77
C ARG A 456 -21.81 38.99 -35.81
N GLU A 457 -22.50 40.08 -35.49
CA GLU A 457 -22.54 41.28 -36.34
C GLU A 457 -21.23 42.07 -36.23
N ASN A 458 -20.66 42.21 -35.04
CA ASN A 458 -19.35 42.86 -34.85
C ASN A 458 -18.19 42.12 -35.57
N THR A 459 -18.24 40.77 -35.64
CA THR A 459 -17.24 39.98 -36.39
C THR A 459 -17.45 40.01 -37.92
N LYS A 460 -18.62 40.45 -38.40
CA LYS A 460 -18.88 40.68 -39.83
C LYS A 460 -18.49 42.09 -40.28
N SER A 461 -18.63 43.11 -39.43
CA SER A 461 -18.24 44.48 -39.75
C SER A 461 -16.73 44.68 -39.79
N GLU A 462 -15.94 43.92 -39.01
CA GLU A 462 -14.47 44.02 -39.02
C GLU A 462 -13.79 43.31 -40.20
N LYS A 463 -14.51 42.46 -40.98
CA LYS A 463 -13.93 41.67 -42.09
C LYS A 463 -14.20 42.22 -43.50
N LEU A 464 -14.76 43.43 -43.62
CA LEU A 464 -15.05 44.07 -44.91
C LEU A 464 -14.18 45.29 -45.24
N THR A 465 -13.18 45.61 -44.41
CA THR A 465 -12.16 46.62 -44.72
C THR A 465 -10.78 45.98 -44.74
N ASP A 466 -10.13 46.07 -45.89
CA ASP A 466 -8.76 45.69 -46.23
C ASP A 466 -8.47 44.23 -46.62
N SER A 467 -8.48 44.04 -47.95
CA SER A 467 -7.60 43.12 -48.66
C SER A 467 -6.49 43.95 -49.30
N ALA A 468 -5.21 43.74 -48.93
CA ALA A 468 -4.06 43.79 -49.84
C ALA A 468 -2.74 43.37 -49.15
N GLU A 469 -2.13 42.34 -49.74
CA GLU A 469 -0.68 42.08 -49.88
C GLU A 469 0.21 41.63 -48.69
N GLY A 470 0.90 40.50 -48.92
CA GLY A 470 2.33 40.38 -48.62
C GLY A 470 2.78 39.64 -47.34
N GLN A 471 3.07 38.34 -47.51
CA GLN A 471 4.07 37.48 -46.82
C GLN A 471 4.31 37.53 -45.27
N GLN A 472 4.27 36.31 -44.73
CA GLN A 472 5.05 35.71 -43.63
C GLN A 472 4.62 35.85 -42.15
N GLU A 473 4.37 34.64 -41.60
CA GLU A 473 4.56 34.10 -40.25
C GLU A 473 3.45 34.07 -39.19
N ALA A 474 3.33 32.84 -38.65
CA ALA A 474 2.85 32.38 -37.35
C ALA A 474 1.32 32.26 -37.05
N ASN A 475 0.90 30.98 -37.04
CA ASN A 475 0.07 30.28 -36.04
C ASN A 475 -1.25 30.92 -35.55
N VAL A 476 -2.36 30.19 -35.70
CA VAL A 476 -2.88 29.23 -34.71
C VAL A 476 -4.03 28.43 -35.35
N VAL A 477 -3.95 27.12 -35.16
CA VAL A 477 -4.94 26.10 -35.54
C VAL A 477 -6.18 26.23 -34.66
N GLU A 478 -7.36 26.43 -35.24
CA GLU A 478 -8.61 26.25 -34.51
C GLU A 478 -9.21 24.87 -34.80
N VAL A 479 -9.18 24.05 -33.75
CA VAL A 479 -9.59 22.64 -33.70
C VAL A 479 -11.11 22.55 -33.83
N LYS A 480 -11.60 22.01 -34.95
CA LYS A 480 -13.01 21.59 -35.07
C LYS A 480 -13.26 20.40 -34.15
N ILE A 481 -14.07 20.61 -33.12
CA ILE A 481 -14.60 19.53 -32.28
C ILE A 481 -15.49 18.62 -33.17
N PRO A 482 -15.14 17.34 -33.35
CA PRO A 482 -15.92 16.43 -34.18
C PRO A 482 -17.32 16.19 -33.60
N THR A 483 -18.29 15.96 -34.49
CA THR A 483 -19.73 15.81 -34.21
C THR A 483 -20.10 14.71 -33.19
N CYS A 484 -19.20 13.76 -32.90
CA CYS A 484 -19.37 12.75 -31.85
C CYS A 484 -19.38 13.38 -30.44
N TYR A 485 -18.57 14.42 -30.22
CA TYR A 485 -18.57 15.19 -28.96
C TYR A 485 -19.76 16.14 -28.81
N GLN A 486 -20.57 16.35 -29.86
CA GLN A 486 -21.80 17.13 -29.73
C GLN A 486 -23.00 16.26 -29.33
N HIS A 487 -23.04 14.99 -29.76
CA HIS A 487 -24.03 14.02 -29.28
C HIS A 487 -23.73 13.54 -27.86
N ALA A 488 -22.46 13.49 -27.50
CA ALA A 488 -21.93 13.25 -26.17
C ALA A 488 -22.58 14.08 -25.05
N ILE A 489 -22.78 15.37 -25.32
CA ILE A 489 -23.26 16.34 -24.34
C ILE A 489 -24.74 16.07 -24.01
N ARG A 490 -25.43 15.23 -24.79
CA ARG A 490 -26.89 15.02 -24.71
C ARG A 490 -27.33 13.61 -24.30
N SER A 491 -26.43 12.62 -24.11
CA SER A 491 -26.81 11.25 -23.71
C SER A 491 -26.48 10.94 -22.24
N ARG A 492 -27.24 10.01 -21.62
CA ARG A 492 -27.22 9.73 -20.17
C ARG A 492 -26.64 8.36 -19.78
N GLU A 493 -26.21 7.54 -20.73
CA GLU A 493 -25.64 6.20 -20.46
C GLU A 493 -24.24 6.04 -21.07
N ALA A 494 -23.33 5.42 -20.31
CA ALA A 494 -21.88 5.41 -20.59
C ALA A 494 -21.38 4.21 -21.41
N SER A 495 -22.19 3.18 -21.66
CA SER A 495 -21.75 1.97 -22.38
C SER A 495 -21.76 2.09 -23.89
N GLU A 496 -22.63 2.93 -24.47
CA GLU A 496 -22.67 3.19 -25.91
C GLU A 496 -21.45 3.99 -26.42
N TRP A 497 -20.67 4.54 -25.49
CA TRP A 497 -19.51 5.38 -25.75
C TRP A 497 -18.23 4.61 -26.05
N CYS A 498 -18.01 3.46 -25.42
CA CYS A 498 -16.84 2.63 -25.68
C CYS A 498 -16.87 2.11 -27.13
N ASP A 499 -18.03 1.61 -27.57
CA ASP A 499 -18.20 1.06 -28.91
C ASP A 499 -18.12 2.12 -30.03
N ALA A 500 -18.45 3.38 -29.73
CA ALA A 500 -18.33 4.49 -30.67
C ALA A 500 -16.88 4.99 -30.78
N MET A 501 -16.19 5.14 -29.64
CA MET A 501 -14.78 5.52 -29.59
C MET A 501 -13.87 4.48 -30.24
N ASP A 502 -14.13 3.19 -30.03
CA ASP A 502 -13.35 2.11 -30.64
C ASP A 502 -13.53 2.04 -32.17
N ARG A 503 -14.71 2.43 -32.70
CA ARG A 503 -14.94 2.51 -34.15
C ARG A 503 -14.20 3.69 -34.79
N GLU A 504 -14.10 4.84 -34.11
CA GLU A 504 -13.36 6.00 -34.62
C GLU A 504 -11.84 5.83 -34.51
N ILE A 505 -11.34 5.17 -33.46
CA ILE A 505 -9.92 4.81 -33.32
C ILE A 505 -9.49 3.87 -34.46
N ASN A 506 -10.32 2.89 -34.83
CA ASN A 506 -10.03 2.00 -35.95
C ASN A 506 -10.02 2.74 -37.31
N VAL A 507 -10.90 3.72 -37.52
CA VAL A 507 -10.90 4.55 -38.76
C VAL A 507 -9.70 5.51 -38.82
N MET A 508 -9.19 5.99 -37.68
CA MET A 508 -7.97 6.80 -37.62
C MET A 508 -6.71 5.95 -37.89
N ILE A 509 -6.67 4.71 -37.41
CA ILE A 509 -5.59 3.75 -37.67
C ILE A 509 -5.53 3.36 -39.17
N GLU A 510 -6.68 3.23 -39.84
CA GLU A 510 -6.75 2.92 -41.28
C GLU A 510 -6.30 4.08 -42.19
N ARG A 511 -6.30 5.33 -41.72
CA ARG A 511 -5.98 6.52 -42.54
C ARG A 511 -4.53 7.02 -42.44
N LYS A 512 -3.64 6.34 -41.69
CA LYS A 512 -2.21 6.67 -41.50
C LYS A 512 -1.91 8.19 -41.47
N VAL A 513 -2.41 8.87 -40.44
CA VAL A 513 -1.89 10.16 -39.99
C VAL A 513 -1.20 9.96 -38.65
#